data_AF-A0AAW4FDK3-F1
#
_entry.id   AF-A0AAW4FDK3-F1
#
_cell.length_a   1.000
_cell.length_b   1.000
_cell.length_c   1.000
_cell.angle_alpha   90.00
_cell.angle_beta   90.00
_cell.angle_gamma   90.00
#
_symmetry.space_group_name_H-M   'P 1'
#
loop_
_entity.id
_entity.type
_entity.pdbx_description
1 polymer ?
#
loop_
_entity_poly.entity_id
_entity_poly.type
_entity_poly.pdbx_seq_one_letter_code
_entity_poly.pdbx_strand_id
1 'polypeptide(L)'
;MTEMAPGLGEFDFAGDDHVVPFQVEGLDVRGRAVQLGPMLDAILERHNYPLPVARLVAETVVLTVLLGTSLKFDGKLIVQTKSDGPVDLVVADFATPDRVRAYARFNEEALEEALKDGRTQSHELLGKGVLAFTIDQGAHTQRYQGIVALDGATLEEIAGVYFRQSEQIPTKVRLGVAELLDRDENGKPRHRWRAGGMVAQFLPDAPERMRQPDLSGGDGDDNEDLFDEDDLWAEAKVMVETIDADELTDPMVGTERLLYRLFHERGVRVYEPQAVYDRCSCSREKIRSVLTGLHADDIESTIEDGLIKVTCEFCSTTYRFEASEVRQQ
;
A
#
# COMPACT_ATOMS: atom_id res chain seq x y z
N MET A 1 23.55 26.60 12.34
CA MET A 1 22.94 25.59 11.44
C MET A 1 22.98 26.24 10.08
N THR A 2 24.00 25.90 9.30
CA THR A 2 24.31 26.58 8.04
C THR A 2 23.47 25.92 6.98
N GLU A 3 22.49 26.64 6.42
CA GLU A 3 21.80 26.25 5.20
C GLU A 3 22.85 26.10 4.08
N MET A 4 23.13 24.86 3.68
CA MET A 4 23.88 24.59 2.47
C MET A 4 22.94 24.85 1.30
N ALA A 5 23.22 25.90 0.52
CA ALA A 5 22.57 26.07 -0.78
C ALA A 5 23.03 24.93 -1.70
N PRO A 6 22.11 24.20 -2.37
CA PRO A 6 22.47 23.06 -3.21
C PRO A 6 23.29 23.51 -4.42
N GLY A 7 24.35 22.75 -4.72
CA GLY A 7 25.21 23.00 -5.87
C GLY A 7 24.52 22.63 -7.18
N LEU A 8 24.81 23.37 -8.27
CA LEU A 8 24.37 22.99 -9.62
C LEU A 8 24.91 21.59 -9.98
N GLY A 9 24.02 20.60 -10.02
CA GLY A 9 24.34 19.20 -10.35
C GLY A 9 24.11 18.19 -9.21
N GLU A 10 23.78 18.64 -8.00
CA GLU A 10 23.23 17.79 -6.95
C GLU A 10 21.71 17.68 -7.17
N PHE A 11 21.28 16.58 -7.78
CA PHE A 11 19.90 16.15 -7.63
C PHE A 11 19.77 15.62 -6.20
N ASP A 12 19.15 16.38 -5.30
CA ASP A 12 18.68 15.82 -4.03
C ASP A 12 17.61 14.80 -4.38
N PHE A 13 18.00 13.52 -4.39
CA PHE A 13 17.07 12.41 -4.56
C PHE A 13 16.31 12.21 -3.24
N ALA A 14 15.00 11.97 -3.33
CA ALA A 14 14.14 11.77 -2.18
C ALA A 14 14.62 10.65 -1.25
N GLY A 15 15.30 9.64 -1.81
CA GLY A 15 15.76 8.48 -1.08
C GLY A 15 14.60 7.54 -0.69
N ASP A 16 14.86 6.65 0.26
CA ASP A 16 13.88 5.68 0.71
C ASP A 16 12.81 6.31 1.61
N ASP A 17 11.63 5.71 1.63
CA ASP A 17 10.48 6.10 2.46
C ASP A 17 9.95 7.51 2.16
N HIS A 18 10.17 7.99 0.93
CA HIS A 18 9.65 9.25 0.41
C HIS A 18 8.83 9.02 -0.85
N VAL A 19 7.58 9.50 -0.83
CA VAL A 19 6.71 9.50 -1.99
C VAL A 19 7.00 10.71 -2.84
N VAL A 20 7.30 10.51 -4.12
CA VAL A 20 7.57 11.56 -5.10
C VAL A 20 6.34 11.74 -5.99
N PRO A 21 5.58 12.84 -5.84
CA PRO A 21 4.55 13.19 -6.80
C PRO A 21 5.18 13.65 -8.11
N PHE A 22 4.57 13.31 -9.24
CA PHE A 22 5.05 13.72 -10.56
C PHE A 22 3.91 14.02 -11.52
N GLN A 23 4.25 14.72 -12.60
CA GLN A 23 3.38 14.99 -13.73
C GLN A 23 4.16 14.86 -15.03
N VAL A 24 3.53 14.28 -16.05
CA VAL A 24 4.07 14.16 -17.41
C VAL A 24 3.18 15.01 -18.32
N GLU A 25 3.65 16.23 -18.63
CA GLU A 25 2.83 17.20 -19.38
C GLU A 25 2.46 16.70 -20.78
N GLY A 26 3.39 16.04 -21.46
CA GLY A 26 3.16 15.52 -22.81
C GLY A 26 2.16 14.36 -22.90
N LEU A 27 1.73 13.78 -21.77
CA LEU A 27 0.82 12.63 -21.72
C LEU A 27 -0.44 12.90 -20.89
N ASP A 28 -0.64 14.11 -20.35
CA ASP A 28 -1.73 14.42 -19.42
C ASP A 28 -1.81 13.46 -18.21
N VAL A 29 -0.65 12.94 -17.76
CA VAL A 29 -0.57 11.99 -16.66
C VAL A 29 -0.05 12.67 -15.39
N ARG A 30 -0.68 12.35 -14.27
CA ARG A 30 -0.14 12.64 -12.93
C ARG A 30 0.00 11.36 -12.17
N GLY A 31 0.98 11.32 -11.27
CA GLY A 31 1.24 10.11 -10.52
C GLY A 31 2.02 10.35 -9.27
N ARG A 32 2.28 9.24 -8.59
CA ARG A 32 3.19 9.16 -7.45
C ARG A 32 4.03 7.91 -7.61
N ALA A 33 5.29 8.02 -7.22
CA ALA A 33 6.20 6.89 -7.15
C ALA A 33 6.87 6.87 -5.78
N VAL A 34 7.24 5.69 -5.32
CA VAL A 34 7.86 5.50 -4.00
C VAL A 34 8.81 4.31 -4.04
N GLN A 35 9.88 4.41 -3.25
CA GLN A 35 10.69 3.27 -2.84
C GLN A 35 10.71 3.23 -1.31
N LEU A 36 10.24 2.13 -0.74
CA LEU A 36 10.20 1.88 0.69
C LEU A 36 11.34 0.93 1.07
N GLY A 37 11.98 1.22 2.19
CA GLY A 37 13.09 0.43 2.71
C GLY A 37 13.04 0.35 4.23
N PRO A 38 13.75 1.24 4.97
CA PRO A 38 13.83 1.20 6.43
C PRO A 38 12.48 1.13 7.16
N MET A 39 11.47 1.88 6.72
CA MET A 39 10.11 1.81 7.27
C MET A 39 9.49 0.43 7.07
N LEU A 40 9.68 -0.16 5.89
CA LEU A 40 9.14 -1.47 5.55
C LEU A 40 9.81 -2.58 6.36
N ASP A 41 11.13 -2.52 6.54
CA ASP A 41 11.89 -3.42 7.41
C ASP A 41 11.27 -3.42 8.82
N ALA A 42 11.04 -2.24 9.40
CA ALA A 42 10.44 -2.12 10.72
C ALA A 42 9.03 -2.75 10.81
N ILE A 43 8.24 -2.68 9.73
CA ILE A 43 6.91 -3.30 9.64
C ILE A 43 7.00 -4.83 9.60
N LEU A 44 7.91 -5.38 8.82
CA LEU A 44 7.98 -6.82 8.57
C LEU A 44 8.74 -7.57 9.68
N GLU A 45 9.83 -7.02 10.19
CA GLU A 45 10.71 -7.68 11.18
C GLU A 45 9.99 -7.98 12.50
N ARG A 46 9.03 -7.14 12.91
CA ARG A 46 8.30 -7.33 14.18
C ARG A 46 7.28 -8.47 14.17
N HIS A 47 6.99 -9.04 13.00
CA HIS A 47 5.98 -10.10 12.81
C HIS A 47 6.58 -11.42 12.34
N ASN A 48 7.84 -11.43 11.88
CA ASN A 48 8.55 -12.61 11.41
C ASN A 48 7.75 -13.42 10.36
N TYR A 49 7.16 -12.71 9.38
CA TYR A 49 6.36 -13.33 8.33
C TYR A 49 7.20 -14.26 7.44
N PRO A 50 6.63 -15.39 6.98
CA PRO A 50 7.22 -16.16 5.88
C PRO A 50 7.35 -15.30 4.62
N LEU A 51 8.38 -15.57 3.80
CA LEU A 51 8.75 -14.73 2.64
C LEU A 51 7.56 -14.34 1.74
N PRO A 52 6.64 -15.24 1.35
CA PRO A 52 5.53 -14.85 0.48
C PRO A 52 4.50 -13.95 1.17
N VAL A 53 4.28 -14.14 2.47
CA VAL A 53 3.39 -13.27 3.26
C VAL A 53 4.00 -11.88 3.43
N ALA A 54 5.32 -11.82 3.69
CA ALA A 54 6.05 -10.55 3.79
C ALA A 54 5.97 -9.75 2.49
N ARG A 55 6.11 -10.41 1.33
CA ARG A 55 5.95 -9.79 -0.01
C ARG A 55 4.55 -9.21 -0.20
N LEU A 56 3.51 -9.98 0.10
CA LEU A 56 2.13 -9.52 -0.01
C LEU A 56 1.84 -8.31 0.91
N VAL A 57 2.34 -8.33 2.15
CA VAL A 57 2.22 -7.19 3.07
C VAL A 57 2.94 -5.97 2.50
N ALA A 58 4.15 -6.13 1.98
CA ALA A 58 4.92 -5.05 1.37
C ALA A 58 4.22 -4.42 0.16
N GLU A 59 3.68 -5.23 -0.76
CA GLU A 59 2.88 -4.74 -1.90
C GLU A 59 1.67 -3.93 -1.42
N THR A 60 0.98 -4.44 -0.40
CA THR A 60 -0.20 -3.77 0.18
C THR A 60 0.19 -2.44 0.83
N VAL A 61 1.35 -2.38 1.51
CA VAL A 61 1.88 -1.14 2.10
C VAL A 61 2.22 -0.12 1.01
N VAL A 62 2.93 -0.52 -0.05
CA VAL A 62 3.27 0.38 -1.17
C VAL A 62 2.01 0.94 -1.81
N LEU A 63 1.04 0.09 -2.14
CA LEU A 63 -0.24 0.51 -2.70
C LEU A 63 -0.92 1.52 -1.77
N THR A 64 -1.02 1.20 -0.48
CA THR A 64 -1.67 2.06 0.51
C THR A 64 -0.98 3.41 0.68
N VAL A 65 0.35 3.45 0.60
CA VAL A 65 1.14 4.69 0.66
C VAL A 65 0.91 5.55 -0.58
N LEU A 66 0.96 4.96 -1.77
CA LEU A 66 0.72 5.67 -3.04
C LEU A 66 -0.67 6.31 -3.07
N LEU A 67 -1.69 5.59 -2.59
CA LEU A 67 -3.06 6.08 -2.56
C LEU A 67 -3.30 7.03 -1.38
N GLY A 68 -2.76 6.75 -0.21
CA GLY A 68 -2.95 7.54 1.01
C GLY A 68 -2.36 8.94 0.89
N THR A 69 -1.18 9.08 0.29
CA THR A 69 -0.56 10.38 -0.03
C THR A 69 -1.26 11.14 -1.15
N SER A 70 -2.28 10.55 -1.78
CA SER A 70 -3.15 11.23 -2.75
C SER A 70 -4.36 11.93 -2.14
N LEU A 71 -4.67 11.65 -0.88
CA LEU A 71 -5.77 12.29 -0.16
C LEU A 71 -5.52 13.79 0.00
N LYS A 72 -6.52 14.61 -0.35
CA LYS A 72 -6.46 16.08 -0.27
C LYS A 72 -7.00 16.65 1.05
N PHE A 73 -7.36 15.79 1.99
CA PHE A 73 -7.98 16.15 3.27
C PHE A 73 -7.37 15.32 4.38
N ASP A 74 -7.54 15.77 5.63
CA ASP A 74 -7.14 15.01 6.79
C ASP A 74 -8.05 13.81 7.03
N GLY A 75 -7.45 12.62 7.08
CA GLY A 75 -8.22 11.39 7.18
C GLY A 75 -7.35 10.15 7.22
N LYS A 76 -8.01 9.02 7.01
CA LYS A 76 -7.42 7.69 7.02
C LYS A 76 -7.89 6.91 5.81
N LEU A 77 -6.94 6.38 5.05
CA LEU A 77 -7.18 5.32 4.08
C LEU A 77 -6.88 3.97 4.73
N ILE A 78 -7.78 3.01 4.54
CA ILE A 78 -7.62 1.63 4.98
C ILE A 78 -7.80 0.76 3.75
N VAL A 79 -6.76 -0.02 3.42
CA VAL A 79 -6.82 -1.08 2.43
C VAL A 79 -6.86 -2.39 3.19
N GLN A 80 -7.95 -3.15 3.05
CA GLN A 80 -8.11 -4.42 3.74
C GLN A 80 -8.59 -5.53 2.80
N THR A 81 -8.00 -6.71 2.91
CA THR A 81 -8.50 -7.92 2.26
C THR A 81 -9.34 -8.73 3.23
N LYS A 82 -10.33 -9.44 2.70
CA LYS A 82 -10.98 -10.56 3.40
C LYS A 82 -11.17 -11.67 2.40
N SER A 83 -10.49 -12.78 2.61
CA SER A 83 -10.45 -13.85 1.62
C SER A 83 -10.37 -15.24 2.25
N ASP A 84 -10.51 -16.27 1.40
CA ASP A 84 -10.50 -17.68 1.77
C ASP A 84 -9.15 -18.39 1.54
N GLY A 85 -8.14 -17.65 1.05
CA GLY A 85 -6.79 -18.18 0.84
C GLY A 85 -5.98 -18.35 2.14
N PRO A 86 -4.74 -18.88 2.03
CA PRO A 86 -3.83 -19.03 3.16
C PRO A 86 -3.62 -17.75 3.98
N VAL A 87 -3.65 -16.59 3.32
CA VAL A 87 -3.66 -15.28 3.97
C VAL A 87 -5.08 -14.74 3.94
N ASP A 88 -5.76 -14.78 5.09
CA ASP A 88 -7.20 -14.48 5.17
C ASP A 88 -7.51 -12.99 5.37
N LEU A 89 -6.53 -12.24 5.87
CA LEU A 89 -6.61 -10.82 6.16
C LEU A 89 -5.24 -10.17 5.99
N VAL A 90 -5.19 -9.16 5.14
CA VAL A 90 -4.12 -8.17 5.10
C VAL A 90 -4.77 -6.82 5.28
N VAL A 91 -4.23 -5.99 6.16
CA VAL A 91 -4.70 -4.63 6.39
C VAL A 91 -3.52 -3.68 6.40
N ALA A 92 -3.62 -2.62 5.62
CA ALA A 92 -2.69 -1.51 5.65
C ALA A 92 -3.48 -0.21 5.83
N ASP A 93 -3.00 0.62 6.75
CA ASP A 93 -3.57 1.90 7.08
C ASP A 93 -2.58 3.01 6.71
N PHE A 94 -3.09 4.04 6.05
CA PHE A 94 -2.43 5.33 5.94
C PHE A 94 -3.28 6.38 6.66
N ALA A 95 -2.71 7.06 7.64
CA ALA A 95 -3.33 8.22 8.29
C ALA A 95 -2.52 9.46 7.94
N THR A 96 -3.20 10.50 7.47
CA THR A 96 -2.53 11.75 7.11
C THR A 96 -1.81 12.37 8.31
N PRO A 97 -0.69 13.06 8.08
CA PRO A 97 -0.05 13.28 6.78
C PRO A 97 0.89 12.14 6.33
N ASP A 98 1.38 11.30 7.24
CA ASP A 98 2.58 10.49 6.96
C ASP A 98 2.61 9.12 7.66
N ARG A 99 1.53 8.71 8.33
CA ARG A 99 1.56 7.57 9.25
C ARG A 99 1.08 6.31 8.56
N VAL A 100 1.94 5.30 8.51
CA VAL A 100 1.67 4.00 7.92
C VAL A 100 1.68 2.94 9.02
N ARG A 101 0.83 1.92 8.87
CA ARG A 101 0.96 0.65 9.59
C ARG A 101 0.31 -0.45 8.79
N ALA A 102 0.80 -1.67 8.91
CA ALA A 102 0.18 -2.83 8.30
C ALA A 102 0.26 -4.06 9.19
N TYR A 103 -0.59 -5.02 8.89
CA TYR A 103 -0.68 -6.32 9.55
C TYR A 103 -1.29 -7.34 8.59
N ALA A 104 -0.83 -8.58 8.66
CA ALA A 104 -1.44 -9.73 8.02
C ALA A 104 -1.67 -10.87 9.02
N ARG A 105 -2.77 -11.60 8.79
CA ARG A 105 -3.08 -12.86 9.43
C ARG A 105 -3.12 -13.95 8.38
N PHE A 106 -2.59 -15.11 8.73
CA PHE A 106 -2.48 -16.26 7.83
C PHE A 106 -2.61 -17.56 8.61
N ASN A 107 -2.99 -18.63 7.90
CA ASN A 107 -3.02 -19.98 8.43
C ASN A 107 -1.72 -20.70 8.04
N GLU A 108 -0.93 -21.12 9.04
CA GLU A 108 0.37 -21.75 8.85
C GLU A 108 0.29 -23.06 8.05
N GLU A 109 -0.68 -23.93 8.36
CA GLU A 109 -0.84 -25.22 7.68
C GLU A 109 -1.22 -25.05 6.20
N ALA A 110 -2.18 -24.17 5.92
CA ALA A 110 -2.62 -23.87 4.55
C ALA A 110 -1.51 -23.17 3.73
N LEU A 111 -0.71 -22.33 4.40
CA LEU A 111 0.44 -21.69 3.76
C LEU A 111 1.53 -22.71 3.44
N GLU A 112 1.85 -23.62 4.35
CA GLU A 112 2.82 -24.69 4.09
C GLU A 112 2.41 -25.58 2.91
N GLU A 113 1.12 -25.89 2.77
CA GLU A 113 0.60 -26.62 1.62
C GLU A 113 0.75 -25.81 0.32
N ALA A 114 0.36 -24.53 0.33
CA ALA A 114 0.55 -23.63 -0.81
C ALA A 114 2.02 -23.53 -1.24
N LEU A 115 2.94 -23.46 -0.28
CA LEU A 115 4.39 -23.44 -0.53
C LEU A 115 4.87 -24.74 -1.19
N LYS A 116 4.37 -25.90 -0.78
CA LYS A 116 4.71 -27.20 -1.39
C LYS A 116 4.21 -27.31 -2.83
N ASP A 117 3.06 -26.70 -3.11
CA ASP A 117 2.49 -26.63 -4.46
C ASP A 117 3.16 -25.57 -5.35
N GLY A 118 4.07 -24.77 -4.81
CA GLY A 118 4.71 -23.65 -5.52
C GLY A 118 3.84 -22.40 -5.65
N ARG A 119 2.67 -22.37 -4.99
CA ARG A 119 1.75 -21.23 -4.96
C ARG A 119 2.27 -20.16 -4.01
N THR A 120 3.01 -19.21 -4.55
CA THR A 120 3.76 -18.20 -3.78
C THR A 120 3.44 -16.77 -4.18
N GLN A 121 2.59 -16.57 -5.20
CA GLN A 121 2.21 -15.25 -5.67
C GLN A 121 1.10 -14.67 -4.81
N SER A 122 1.08 -13.33 -4.67
CA SER A 122 0.13 -12.60 -3.82
C SER A 122 -1.33 -12.97 -4.05
N HIS A 123 -1.76 -13.09 -5.31
CA HIS A 123 -3.15 -13.44 -5.65
C HIS A 123 -3.50 -14.90 -5.31
N GLU A 124 -2.53 -15.81 -5.33
CA GLU A 124 -2.73 -17.22 -4.95
C GLU A 124 -2.86 -17.38 -3.43
N LEU A 125 -2.13 -16.55 -2.66
CA LEU A 125 -2.17 -16.52 -1.21
C LEU A 125 -3.44 -15.87 -0.67
N LEU A 126 -3.94 -14.85 -1.37
CA LEU A 126 -5.23 -14.24 -1.06
C LEU A 126 -6.37 -15.17 -1.45
N GLY A 127 -6.31 -15.87 -2.58
CA GLY A 127 -7.40 -16.71 -3.05
C GLY A 127 -8.60 -15.88 -3.51
N LYS A 128 -9.81 -16.28 -3.11
CA LYS A 128 -11.05 -15.57 -3.46
C LYS A 128 -11.57 -14.76 -2.28
N GLY A 129 -12.16 -13.61 -2.57
CA GLY A 129 -12.65 -12.73 -1.52
C GLY A 129 -12.93 -11.33 -2.00
N VAL A 130 -12.63 -10.36 -1.15
CA VAL A 130 -12.83 -8.94 -1.44
C VAL A 130 -11.65 -8.10 -0.96
N LEU A 131 -11.33 -7.05 -1.71
CA LEU A 131 -10.47 -5.94 -1.29
C LEU A 131 -11.36 -4.73 -1.04
N ALA A 132 -11.29 -4.15 0.15
CA ALA A 132 -12.03 -2.96 0.52
C ALA A 132 -11.09 -1.77 0.73
N PHE A 133 -11.37 -0.67 0.01
CA PHE A 133 -10.77 0.64 0.22
C PHE A 133 -11.72 1.47 1.07
N THR A 134 -11.33 1.79 2.29
CA THR A 134 -12.14 2.59 3.22
C THR A 134 -11.48 3.93 3.47
N ILE A 135 -12.22 5.00 3.22
CA ILE A 135 -11.82 6.38 3.47
C ILE A 135 -12.62 6.92 4.65
N ASP A 136 -11.92 7.29 5.72
CA ASP A 136 -12.48 7.88 6.93
C ASP A 136 -11.92 9.31 7.11
N GLN A 137 -12.76 10.33 6.97
CA GLN A 137 -12.39 11.75 7.15
C GLN A 137 -12.69 12.26 8.58
N GLY A 138 -12.99 11.36 9.51
CA GLY A 138 -13.24 11.66 10.91
C GLY A 138 -14.72 11.69 11.31
N ALA A 139 -14.95 12.02 12.60
CA ALA A 139 -16.19 11.77 13.33
C ALA A 139 -17.46 12.46 12.78
N HIS A 140 -17.30 13.49 11.95
CA HIS A 140 -18.42 14.24 11.38
C HIS A 140 -18.68 13.90 9.90
N THR A 141 -18.00 12.88 9.37
CA THR A 141 -18.12 12.45 7.99
C THR A 141 -18.57 11.00 7.91
N GLN A 142 -19.30 10.65 6.86
CA GLN A 142 -19.61 9.25 6.58
C GLN A 142 -18.37 8.59 5.99
N ARG A 143 -18.08 7.38 6.48
CA ARG A 143 -17.03 6.54 5.90
C ARG A 143 -17.45 6.12 4.50
N TYR A 144 -16.59 6.38 3.54
CA TYR A 144 -16.75 5.87 2.18
C TYR A 144 -16.00 4.55 2.07
N GLN A 145 -16.63 3.54 1.47
CA GLN A 145 -16.02 2.22 1.29
C GLN A 145 -16.32 1.71 -0.12
N GLY A 146 -15.28 1.52 -0.91
CA GLY A 146 -15.35 0.81 -2.19
C GLY A 146 -14.85 -0.61 -2.03
N ILE A 147 -15.56 -1.58 -2.61
CA ILE A 147 -15.24 -3.01 -2.50
C ILE A 147 -15.07 -3.57 -3.91
N VAL A 148 -13.97 -4.29 -4.12
CA VAL A 148 -13.67 -5.00 -5.38
C VAL A 148 -13.48 -6.48 -5.09
N ALA A 149 -13.92 -7.34 -6.00
CA ALA A 149 -13.73 -8.78 -5.87
C ALA A 149 -12.25 -9.16 -6.02
N LEU A 150 -11.82 -10.14 -5.23
CA LEU A 150 -10.57 -10.88 -5.43
C LEU A 150 -10.92 -12.19 -6.13
N ASP A 151 -10.52 -12.33 -7.39
CA ASP A 151 -10.83 -13.48 -8.25
C ASP A 151 -9.57 -14.04 -8.93
N GLY A 152 -8.42 -13.94 -8.25
CA GLY A 152 -7.11 -14.34 -8.79
C GLY A 152 -6.37 -13.20 -9.50
N ALA A 153 -6.96 -12.01 -9.58
CA ALA A 153 -6.29 -10.81 -10.04
C ALA A 153 -5.19 -10.34 -9.05
N THR A 154 -4.17 -9.69 -9.59
CA THR A 154 -3.09 -9.05 -8.83
C THR A 154 -3.55 -7.76 -8.17
N LEU A 155 -2.85 -7.30 -7.12
CA LEU A 155 -3.15 -6.02 -6.46
C LEU A 155 -3.08 -4.83 -7.42
N GLU A 156 -2.22 -4.89 -8.43
CA GLU A 156 -2.13 -3.87 -9.50
C GLU A 156 -3.43 -3.77 -10.30
N GLU A 157 -3.95 -4.92 -10.73
CA GLU A 157 -5.19 -5.01 -11.51
C GLU A 157 -6.40 -4.58 -10.69
N ILE A 158 -6.49 -5.05 -9.44
CA ILE A 158 -7.60 -4.73 -8.53
C ILE A 158 -7.64 -3.22 -8.24
N ALA A 159 -6.47 -2.59 -8.01
CA ALA A 159 -6.39 -1.15 -7.84
C ALA A 159 -6.87 -0.41 -9.10
N GLY A 160 -6.48 -0.88 -10.29
CA GLY A 160 -6.96 -0.34 -11.55
C GLY A 160 -8.49 -0.44 -11.70
N VAL A 161 -9.10 -1.57 -11.34
CA VAL A 161 -10.56 -1.77 -11.34
C VAL A 161 -11.24 -0.81 -10.35
N TYR A 162 -10.70 -0.67 -9.14
CA TYR A 162 -11.24 0.23 -8.12
C TYR A 162 -11.31 1.68 -8.63
N PHE A 163 -10.20 2.24 -9.14
CA PHE A 163 -10.18 3.62 -9.63
C PHE A 163 -11.06 3.82 -10.85
N ARG A 164 -11.15 2.81 -11.72
CA ARG A 164 -12.04 2.86 -12.88
C ARG A 164 -13.51 2.92 -12.47
N GLN A 165 -13.93 2.09 -11.52
CA GLN A 165 -15.34 2.00 -11.11
C GLN A 165 -15.77 3.10 -10.13
N SER A 166 -14.90 3.46 -9.19
CA SER A 166 -15.25 4.35 -8.08
C SER A 166 -14.95 5.82 -8.37
N GLU A 167 -13.81 6.08 -9.02
CA GLU A 167 -13.32 7.44 -9.27
C GLU A 167 -13.45 7.86 -10.75
N GLN A 168 -13.70 6.92 -11.66
CA GLN A 168 -13.73 7.13 -13.12
C GLN A 168 -12.44 7.75 -13.67
N ILE A 169 -11.31 7.45 -13.03
CA ILE A 169 -9.98 7.93 -13.44
C ILE A 169 -9.19 6.74 -14.00
N PRO A 170 -8.83 6.74 -15.30
CA PRO A 170 -7.93 5.73 -15.85
C PRO A 170 -6.63 5.71 -15.05
N THR A 171 -6.35 4.56 -14.43
CA THR A 171 -5.26 4.41 -13.48
C THR A 171 -4.49 3.14 -13.77
N LYS A 172 -3.16 3.23 -13.80
CA LYS A 172 -2.24 2.10 -13.89
C LYS A 172 -1.35 2.11 -12.65
N VAL A 173 -1.21 0.94 -12.04
CA VAL A 173 -0.35 0.72 -10.87
C VAL A 173 0.72 -0.29 -11.26
N ARG A 174 1.95 -0.07 -10.78
CA ARG A 174 3.02 -1.07 -10.76
C ARG A 174 3.59 -1.16 -9.36
N LEU A 175 3.84 -2.39 -8.91
CA LEU A 175 4.37 -2.73 -7.60
C LEU A 175 5.54 -3.70 -7.81
N GLY A 176 6.55 -3.60 -6.96
CA GLY A 176 7.68 -4.51 -6.95
C GLY A 176 8.18 -4.67 -5.54
N VAL A 177 8.51 -5.91 -5.15
CA VAL A 177 9.10 -6.21 -3.84
C VAL A 177 10.28 -7.13 -4.03
N ALA A 178 11.41 -6.74 -3.43
CA ALA A 178 12.63 -7.51 -3.43
C ALA A 178 13.16 -7.69 -2.02
N GLU A 179 13.81 -8.82 -1.84
CA GLU A 179 14.64 -9.12 -0.70
C GLU A 179 16.09 -8.79 -1.07
N LEU A 180 16.73 -7.93 -0.28
CA LEU A 180 18.12 -7.57 -0.45
C LEU A 180 18.95 -8.26 0.63
N LEU A 181 19.94 -9.01 0.15
CA LEU A 181 20.97 -9.62 0.98
C LEU A 181 22.28 -8.87 0.73
N ASP A 182 22.66 -8.02 1.67
CA ASP A 182 23.88 -7.22 1.58
C ASP A 182 24.74 -7.37 2.84
N ARG A 183 25.73 -6.50 2.98
CA ARG A 183 26.61 -6.45 4.16
C ARG A 183 26.62 -5.05 4.72
N ASP A 184 26.62 -4.95 6.05
CA ASP A 184 26.83 -3.67 6.72
C ASP A 184 28.27 -3.16 6.56
N GLU A 185 28.53 -1.96 7.07
CA GLU A 185 29.87 -1.35 7.09
C GLU A 185 30.92 -2.21 7.81
N ASN A 186 30.49 -3.13 8.68
CA ASN A 186 31.33 -4.07 9.40
C ASN A 186 31.44 -5.45 8.70
N GLY A 187 30.88 -5.59 7.49
CA GLY A 187 30.88 -6.82 6.71
C GLY A 187 29.89 -7.89 7.18
N LYS A 188 29.04 -7.62 8.16
CA LYS A 188 28.02 -8.56 8.66
C LYS A 188 26.89 -8.68 7.64
N PRO A 189 26.43 -9.90 7.30
CA PRO A 189 25.29 -10.06 6.41
C PRO A 189 24.07 -9.36 7.00
N ARG A 190 23.38 -8.60 6.16
CA ARG A 190 22.12 -7.93 6.47
C ARG A 190 21.07 -8.39 5.48
N HIS A 191 19.90 -8.62 6.04
CA HIS A 191 18.68 -8.92 5.31
C HIS A 191 17.83 -7.66 5.37
N ARG A 192 17.39 -7.17 4.22
CA ARG A 192 16.57 -5.97 4.08
C ARG A 192 15.49 -6.19 3.06
N TRP A 193 14.36 -5.54 3.25
CA TRP A 193 13.28 -5.46 2.30
C TRP A 193 13.35 -4.16 1.54
N ARG A 194 13.05 -4.24 0.25
CA ARG A 194 12.86 -3.06 -0.59
C ARG A 194 11.61 -3.26 -1.42
N ALA A 195 10.72 -2.28 -1.39
CA ALA A 195 9.51 -2.32 -2.18
C ALA A 195 9.33 -1.00 -2.92
N GLY A 196 9.11 -1.07 -4.22
CA GLY A 196 8.85 0.10 -5.05
C GLY A 196 7.45 0.04 -5.63
N GLY A 197 6.92 1.20 -5.98
CA GLY A 197 5.71 1.25 -6.77
C GLY A 197 5.48 2.60 -7.40
N MET A 198 4.60 2.59 -8.39
CA MET A 198 4.14 3.78 -9.08
C MET A 198 2.65 3.68 -9.38
N VAL A 199 1.94 4.78 -9.18
CA VAL A 199 0.58 4.98 -9.69
C VAL A 199 0.61 6.10 -10.72
N ALA A 200 0.06 5.85 -11.90
CA ALA A 200 -0.13 6.81 -12.98
C ALA A 200 -1.61 6.95 -13.27
N GLN A 201 -2.10 8.18 -13.32
CA GLN A 201 -3.49 8.54 -13.49
C GLN A 201 -3.64 9.53 -14.65
N PHE A 202 -4.56 9.24 -15.57
CA PHE A 202 -4.85 10.11 -16.69
C PHE A 202 -5.79 11.24 -16.26
N LEU A 203 -5.32 12.48 -16.34
CA LEU A 203 -6.04 13.69 -15.92
C LEU A 203 -5.93 14.77 -17.01
N PRO A 204 -6.60 14.58 -18.16
CA PRO A 204 -6.60 15.54 -19.25
C PRO A 204 -7.35 16.83 -18.88
N ASP A 205 -6.92 17.95 -19.47
CA ASP A 205 -7.59 19.25 -19.29
C ASP A 205 -9.05 19.25 -19.79
N ALA A 206 -9.34 18.44 -20.81
CA ALA A 206 -10.69 18.21 -21.32
C ALA A 206 -11.30 16.95 -20.67
N PRO A 207 -12.30 17.07 -19.77
CA PRO A 207 -12.86 15.93 -19.04
C PRO A 207 -13.50 14.86 -19.94
N GLU A 208 -13.88 15.22 -21.17
CA GLU A 208 -14.43 14.28 -22.17
C GLU A 208 -13.41 13.21 -22.57
N ARG A 209 -12.11 13.51 -22.52
CA ARG A 209 -11.02 12.57 -22.79
C ARG A 209 -10.81 11.58 -21.64
N MET A 210 -11.31 11.89 -20.45
CA MET A 210 -11.24 11.00 -19.29
C MET A 210 -12.44 10.03 -19.25
N ARG A 211 -13.54 10.34 -19.94
CA ARG A 211 -14.76 9.52 -19.91
C ARG A 211 -14.47 8.14 -20.47
N GLN A 212 -14.68 7.12 -19.63
CA GLN A 212 -14.78 5.76 -20.10
C GLN A 212 -16.23 5.44 -20.46
N PRO A 213 -16.48 4.48 -21.38
CA PRO A 213 -17.83 4.07 -21.73
C PRO A 213 -18.62 3.60 -20.50
N ASP A 214 -19.93 3.84 -20.49
CA ASP A 214 -20.83 3.14 -19.57
C ASP A 214 -20.75 1.62 -19.84
N LEU A 215 -20.71 0.82 -18.78
CA LEU A 215 -20.81 -0.65 -18.89
C LEU A 215 -22.12 -1.01 -19.61
N SER A 216 -22.01 -1.82 -20.66
CA SER A 216 -23.14 -2.20 -21.52
C SER A 216 -24.31 -2.79 -20.71
N GLY A 217 -25.49 -2.18 -20.83
CA GLY A 217 -26.72 -2.67 -20.21
C GLY A 217 -27.32 -3.86 -20.96
N GLY A 218 -26.65 -5.02 -20.95
CA GLY A 218 -27.23 -6.35 -21.16
C GLY A 218 -27.95 -6.71 -22.47
N ASP A 219 -28.19 -5.77 -23.39
CA ASP A 219 -28.90 -6.04 -24.65
C ASP A 219 -27.91 -5.95 -25.82
N GLY A 220 -27.53 -7.12 -26.34
CA GLY A 220 -26.46 -7.35 -27.29
C GLY A 220 -26.50 -6.50 -28.56
N ASP A 221 -25.63 -5.50 -28.58
CA ASP A 221 -24.97 -5.03 -29.79
C ASP A 221 -23.48 -5.39 -29.62
N ASP A 222 -23.05 -6.48 -30.27
CA ASP A 222 -21.67 -6.98 -30.29
C ASP A 222 -20.75 -6.07 -31.14
N ASN A 223 -20.87 -4.75 -31.01
CA ASN A 223 -19.82 -3.83 -31.42
C ASN A 223 -18.81 -3.73 -30.27
N GLU A 224 -17.99 -4.77 -30.11
CA GLU A 224 -16.81 -4.78 -29.23
C GLU A 224 -15.71 -3.81 -29.71
N ASP A 225 -15.89 -3.15 -30.85
CA ASP A 225 -14.90 -2.24 -31.43
C ASP A 225 -15.44 -0.81 -31.60
N LEU A 226 -14.59 0.15 -31.18
CA LEU A 226 -14.53 1.58 -31.55
C LEU A 226 -15.09 2.61 -30.54
N PHE A 227 -14.53 2.63 -29.34
CA PHE A 227 -14.09 3.90 -28.75
C PHE A 227 -12.64 3.76 -28.33
N ASP A 228 -11.74 4.44 -29.05
CA ASP A 228 -10.30 4.37 -28.82
C ASP A 228 -9.96 4.92 -27.43
N GLU A 229 -9.22 4.13 -26.64
CA GLU A 229 -8.49 4.63 -25.47
C GLU A 229 -7.67 5.84 -25.93
N ASP A 230 -7.70 6.95 -25.17
CA ASP A 230 -6.98 8.15 -25.57
C ASP A 230 -5.50 7.83 -25.86
N ASP A 231 -5.00 8.22 -27.04
CA ASP A 231 -3.65 7.87 -27.50
C ASP A 231 -2.57 8.23 -26.46
N LEU A 232 -2.73 9.35 -25.73
CA LEU A 232 -1.77 9.75 -24.70
C LEU A 232 -1.81 8.80 -23.50
N TRP A 233 -3.00 8.33 -23.14
CA TRP A 233 -3.16 7.36 -22.06
C TRP A 233 -2.67 5.97 -22.48
N ALA A 234 -2.98 5.53 -23.69
CA ALA A 234 -2.49 4.27 -24.24
C ALA A 234 -0.96 4.25 -24.26
N GLU A 235 -0.34 5.34 -24.71
CA GLU A 235 1.12 5.50 -24.69
C GLU A 235 1.67 5.46 -23.26
N ALA A 236 1.10 6.26 -22.35
CA ALA A 236 1.52 6.27 -20.96
C ALA A 236 1.42 4.89 -20.32
N LYS A 237 0.33 4.16 -20.57
CA LYS A 237 0.10 2.81 -20.04
C LYS A 237 1.20 1.86 -20.49
N VAL A 238 1.52 1.86 -21.79
CA VAL A 238 2.60 1.02 -22.34
C VAL A 238 3.94 1.38 -21.71
N MET A 239 4.26 2.68 -21.54
CA MET A 239 5.48 3.07 -20.82
C MET A 239 5.50 2.50 -19.40
N VAL A 240 4.45 2.72 -18.60
CA VAL A 240 4.35 2.20 -17.23
C VAL A 240 4.47 0.66 -17.19
N GLU A 241 3.96 -0.05 -18.19
CA GLU A 241 4.05 -1.50 -18.30
C GLU A 241 5.49 -2.00 -18.54
N THR A 242 6.38 -1.17 -19.11
CA THR A 242 7.79 -1.54 -19.29
C THR A 242 8.62 -1.52 -18.01
N ILE A 243 8.08 -0.99 -16.91
CA ILE A 243 8.80 -0.96 -15.64
C ILE A 243 8.93 -2.38 -15.09
N ASP A 244 10.15 -2.81 -14.84
CA ASP A 244 10.40 -4.10 -14.21
C ASP A 244 10.50 -3.98 -12.68
N ALA A 245 10.24 -5.10 -11.99
CA ALA A 245 10.23 -5.14 -10.53
C ALA A 245 11.62 -4.89 -9.92
N ASP A 246 12.69 -5.25 -10.63
CA ASP A 246 14.07 -4.95 -10.24
C ASP A 246 14.35 -3.45 -10.35
N GLU A 247 13.85 -2.74 -11.37
CA GLU A 247 13.98 -1.28 -11.46
C GLU A 247 13.24 -0.55 -10.33
N LEU A 248 12.07 -1.04 -9.93
CA LEU A 248 11.32 -0.49 -8.79
C LEU A 248 12.05 -0.70 -7.46
N THR A 249 12.88 -1.74 -7.37
CA THR A 249 13.53 -2.16 -6.13
C THR A 249 15.04 -2.01 -6.14
N ASP A 250 15.64 -1.43 -7.18
CA ASP A 250 17.09 -1.23 -7.26
C ASP A 250 17.52 -0.03 -6.38
N PRO A 251 18.40 -0.21 -5.39
CA PRO A 251 18.96 0.89 -4.59
C PRO A 251 19.74 1.93 -5.41
N MET A 252 20.24 1.57 -6.60
CA MET A 252 21.00 2.45 -7.49
C MET A 252 20.09 3.23 -8.46
N VAL A 253 18.81 2.86 -8.56
CA VAL A 253 17.80 3.54 -9.37
C VAL A 253 16.80 4.19 -8.44
N GLY A 254 17.10 5.42 -8.01
CA GLY A 254 16.16 6.24 -7.23
C GLY A 254 14.89 6.59 -8.01
N THR A 255 13.82 6.93 -7.29
CA THR A 255 12.49 7.23 -7.84
C THR A 255 12.53 8.27 -8.97
N GLU A 256 13.22 9.39 -8.79
CA GLU A 256 13.32 10.46 -9.79
C GLU A 256 14.09 10.00 -11.03
N ARG A 257 15.10 9.15 -10.85
CA ARG A 257 15.86 8.58 -11.95
C ARG A 257 15.01 7.61 -12.77
N LEU A 258 14.20 6.78 -12.12
CA LEU A 258 13.23 5.92 -12.78
C LEU A 258 12.24 6.75 -13.60
N LEU A 259 11.66 7.79 -12.99
CA LEU A 259 10.72 8.69 -13.67
C LEU A 259 11.34 9.40 -14.86
N TYR A 260 12.60 9.86 -14.75
CA TYR A 260 13.33 10.44 -15.87
C TYR A 260 13.57 9.41 -16.99
N ARG A 261 14.06 8.21 -16.66
CA ARG A 261 14.28 7.15 -17.66
C ARG A 261 13.01 6.85 -18.44
N LEU A 262 11.88 6.81 -17.74
CA LEU A 262 10.59 6.48 -18.31
C LEU A 262 9.98 7.59 -19.18
N PHE A 263 10.07 8.85 -18.74
CA PHE A 263 9.28 9.95 -19.30
C PHE A 263 10.11 11.15 -19.79
N HIS A 264 11.44 11.03 -19.93
CA HIS A 264 12.29 12.16 -20.35
C HIS A 264 11.87 12.80 -21.68
N GLU A 265 11.37 12.02 -22.65
CA GLU A 265 10.92 12.54 -23.94
C GLU A 265 9.58 13.28 -23.87
N ARG A 266 8.79 13.04 -22.80
CA ARG A 266 7.43 13.57 -22.63
C ARG A 266 7.33 14.70 -21.60
N GLY A 267 8.46 15.15 -21.05
CA GLY A 267 8.52 16.30 -20.15
C GLY A 267 8.03 16.00 -18.74
N VAL A 268 8.62 15.01 -18.08
CA VAL A 268 8.34 14.72 -16.67
C VAL A 268 8.80 15.83 -15.74
N ARG A 269 7.96 16.15 -14.77
CA ARG A 269 8.24 17.05 -13.65
C ARG A 269 7.94 16.35 -12.35
N VAL A 270 8.89 16.40 -11.42
CA VAL A 270 8.74 15.90 -10.05
C VAL A 270 8.44 17.06 -9.10
N TYR A 271 7.73 16.77 -8.02
CA TYR A 271 7.39 17.71 -6.97
C TYR A 271 8.06 17.33 -5.65
N GLU A 272 7.91 18.18 -4.64
CA GLU A 272 8.49 17.97 -3.32
C GLU A 272 8.14 16.59 -2.76
N PRO A 273 9.14 15.78 -2.36
CA PRO A 273 8.90 14.46 -1.81
C PRO A 273 8.23 14.55 -0.43
N GLN A 274 7.36 13.58 -0.16
CA GLN A 274 6.67 13.44 1.13
C GLN A 274 7.18 12.21 1.87
N ALA A 275 7.82 12.41 3.01
CA ALA A 275 8.25 11.32 3.89
C ALA A 275 7.05 10.55 4.47
N VAL A 276 7.21 9.24 4.64
CA VAL A 276 6.26 8.36 5.33
C VAL A 276 6.95 7.58 6.43
N TYR A 277 6.19 7.27 7.49
CA TYR A 277 6.74 6.66 8.70
C TYR A 277 5.83 5.57 9.25
N ASP A 278 6.42 4.47 9.72
CA ASP A 278 5.74 3.45 10.49
C ASP A 278 5.37 4.02 11.87
N ARG A 279 4.11 4.36 12.05
CA ARG A 279 3.60 5.01 13.27
C ARG A 279 2.25 4.44 13.63
N CYS A 280 2.23 3.54 14.60
CA CYS A 280 0.98 3.01 15.13
C CYS A 280 0.27 4.03 16.04
N SER A 281 -1.06 4.07 15.94
CA SER A 281 -1.91 4.95 16.75
C SER A 281 -2.38 4.32 18.08
N CYS A 282 -1.86 3.15 18.45
CA CYS A 282 -2.22 2.49 19.70
C CYS A 282 -1.73 3.31 20.91
N SER A 283 -2.53 3.31 21.97
CA SER A 283 -2.14 3.88 23.26
C SER A 283 -2.73 3.02 24.37
N ARG A 284 -2.15 3.11 25.57
CA ARG A 284 -2.69 2.43 26.76
C ARG A 284 -4.17 2.76 26.98
N GLU A 285 -4.57 4.01 26.78
CA GLU A 285 -5.97 4.45 26.89
C GLU A 285 -6.90 3.79 25.87
N LYS A 286 -6.49 3.72 24.59
CA LYS A 286 -7.30 3.06 23.55
C LYS A 286 -7.47 1.58 23.81
N ILE A 287 -6.38 0.89 24.19
CA ILE A 287 -6.43 -0.53 24.51
C ILE A 287 -7.30 -0.76 25.76
N ARG A 288 -7.18 0.09 26.79
CA ARG A 288 -8.06 0.03 27.96
C ARG A 288 -9.53 0.20 27.58
N SER A 289 -9.86 1.15 26.71
CA SER A 289 -11.22 1.38 26.24
C SER A 289 -11.80 0.17 25.50
N VAL A 290 -10.98 -0.56 24.74
CA VAL A 290 -11.37 -1.81 24.09
C VAL A 290 -11.64 -2.89 25.14
N LEU A 291 -10.73 -3.06 26.10
CA LEU A 291 -10.86 -4.03 27.17
C LEU A 291 -12.10 -3.80 28.04
N THR A 292 -12.44 -2.55 28.34
CA THR A 292 -13.66 -2.22 29.11
C THR A 292 -14.96 -2.52 28.36
N GLY A 293 -14.91 -2.68 27.04
CA GLY A 293 -16.07 -3.00 26.21
C GLY A 293 -16.33 -4.51 26.04
N LEU A 294 -15.42 -5.37 26.52
CA LEU A 294 -15.55 -6.83 26.43
C LEU A 294 -16.40 -7.38 27.59
N HIS A 295 -16.99 -8.57 27.38
CA HIS A 295 -17.72 -9.25 28.44
C HIS A 295 -16.75 -9.74 29.53
N ALA A 296 -17.24 -9.80 30.78
CA ALA A 296 -16.42 -10.18 31.93
C ALA A 296 -15.76 -11.57 31.76
N ASP A 297 -16.49 -12.51 31.16
CA ASP A 297 -16.02 -13.88 30.92
C ASP A 297 -14.81 -13.93 29.95
N ASP A 298 -14.79 -13.06 28.93
CA ASP A 298 -13.67 -12.94 27.99
C ASP A 298 -12.41 -12.38 28.68
N ILE A 299 -12.61 -11.44 29.62
CA ILE A 299 -11.52 -10.84 30.39
C ILE A 299 -10.95 -11.87 31.37
N GLU A 300 -11.79 -12.64 32.06
CA GLU A 300 -11.32 -13.64 33.04
C GLU A 300 -10.47 -14.74 32.42
N SER A 301 -10.83 -15.19 31.22
CA SER A 301 -10.03 -16.18 30.48
C SER A 301 -8.65 -15.66 30.02
N THR A 302 -8.44 -14.35 30.04
CA THR A 302 -7.20 -13.68 29.59
C THR A 302 -6.27 -13.30 30.75
N ILE A 303 -6.70 -13.46 32.01
CA ILE A 303 -5.87 -13.12 33.19
C ILE A 303 -4.83 -14.21 33.44
N GLU A 304 -3.55 -13.83 33.34
CA GLU A 304 -2.42 -14.65 33.77
C GLU A 304 -1.65 -13.91 34.87
N ASP A 305 -1.43 -14.55 36.02
CA ASP A 305 -0.70 -13.97 37.16
C ASP A 305 -1.26 -12.61 37.66
N GLY A 306 -2.57 -12.40 37.52
CA GLY A 306 -3.25 -11.14 37.93
C GLY A 306 -3.08 -9.97 36.94
N LEU A 307 -2.42 -10.21 35.80
CA LEU A 307 -2.19 -9.23 34.74
C LEU A 307 -2.91 -9.63 33.45
N ILE A 308 -3.46 -8.64 32.76
CA ILE A 308 -3.98 -8.77 31.41
C ILE A 308 -2.89 -8.24 30.47
N LYS A 309 -2.37 -9.13 29.61
CA LYS A 309 -1.39 -8.78 28.58
C LYS A 309 -2.13 -8.64 27.24
N VAL A 310 -2.03 -7.47 26.61
CA VAL A 310 -2.58 -7.24 25.27
C VAL A 310 -1.46 -6.80 24.36
N THR A 311 -1.21 -7.56 23.31
CA THR A 311 -0.26 -7.20 22.26
C THR A 311 -1.01 -6.53 21.11
N CYS A 312 -0.55 -5.37 20.67
CA CYS A 312 -1.14 -4.71 19.51
C CYS A 312 -0.70 -5.41 18.22
N GLU A 313 -1.63 -6.00 17.47
CA GLU A 313 -1.37 -6.71 16.20
C GLU A 313 -0.64 -5.86 15.14
N PHE A 314 -0.72 -4.53 15.20
CA PHE A 314 -0.04 -3.69 14.20
C PHE A 314 1.44 -3.46 14.49
N CYS A 315 1.80 -3.20 15.75
CA CYS A 315 3.13 -2.73 16.15
C CYS A 315 3.83 -3.65 17.15
N SER A 316 3.21 -4.78 17.49
CA SER A 316 3.71 -5.79 18.42
C SER A 316 4.04 -5.26 19.83
N THR A 317 3.60 -4.04 20.17
CA THR A 317 3.77 -3.46 21.51
C THR A 317 2.83 -4.17 22.49
N THR A 318 3.41 -4.76 23.54
CA THR A 318 2.65 -5.41 24.62
C THR A 318 2.32 -4.43 25.74
N TYR A 319 1.03 -4.19 25.94
CA TYR A 319 0.49 -3.47 27.08
C TYR A 319 0.16 -4.42 28.21
N ARG A 320 0.41 -3.99 29.45
CA ARG A 320 0.09 -4.74 30.67
C ARG A 320 -0.87 -3.91 31.52
N PHE A 321 -1.97 -4.54 31.93
CA PHE A 321 -2.98 -3.94 32.79
C PHE A 321 -3.18 -4.82 34.01
N GLU A 322 -3.37 -4.20 35.18
CA GLU A 322 -3.89 -4.93 36.33
C GLU A 322 -5.39 -5.21 36.16
N ALA A 323 -5.88 -6.35 36.65
CA ALA A 323 -7.30 -6.68 36.58
C ALA A 323 -8.19 -5.62 37.27
N SER A 324 -7.66 -4.93 38.28
CA SER A 324 -8.28 -3.79 38.96
C SER A 324 -8.49 -2.56 38.05
N GLU A 325 -7.64 -2.36 37.05
CA GLU A 325 -7.74 -1.21 36.13
C GLU A 325 -8.83 -1.38 35.07
N VAL A 326 -9.20 -2.62 34.76
CA VAL A 326 -10.18 -2.94 33.68
C VAL A 326 -11.57 -3.19 34.25
N ARG A 327 -11.67 -3.70 35.49
CA ARG A 327 -12.95 -3.85 36.20
C ARG A 327 -13.53 -2.47 36.52
N GLN A 328 -14.61 -2.09 35.84
CA GLN A 328 -15.54 -1.09 36.37
C GLN A 328 -16.43 -1.74 37.43
N GLN A 329 -16.80 -0.95 38.44
CA GLN A 329 -17.74 -1.32 39.52
C GLN A 329 -19.08 -1.83 39.01
#